data_AF-A0A061PC33-F1
#
_entry.id   AF-A0A061PC33-F1
#
_cell.length_a   1.000
_cell.length_b   1.000
_cell.length_c   1.000
_cell.angle_alpha   90.00
_cell.angle_beta   90.00
_cell.angle_gamma   90.00
#
_symmetry.space_group_name_H-M   'P 1'
#
loop_
_entity.id
_entity.type
_entity.pdbx_description
1 polymer ?
#
loop_
_entity_poly.entity_id
_entity_poly.type
_entity_poly.pdbx_seq_one_letter_code
_entity_poly.pdbx_strand_id
1 'polypeptide(L)'
;MYWDHPTDSEEWERPERSLRDFAGVLASDGRYEENGRSGPGIYAEAKLFGDYKELVQEIGQHIGVSHRATGTASHDVADGREGTVIESIDKVISVDFVTLPGRGGEVVQMMESLRESKKQKEDDDLKWNEITLNGLKENRKELVDEAQKELKESVSKKDTLIDDLTKKNKELLEAQGLVDIEKLVDKHAVEKSLPDVAVTRIKESFKNSVPLKEGAVDFEKAEQDIKARVEAEHKYIESLGTTHSINMGESATQQEEVSQDDLVESFRQMGLNEYDAKIAAQGRV
;
A
#
# COMPACT_ATOMS: atom_id res chain seq x y z
N MET A 1 -33.32 -11.34 21.52
CA MET A 1 -33.36 -10.17 20.65
C MET A 1 -32.02 -10.09 19.95
N TYR A 2 -32.02 -9.95 18.64
CA TYR A 2 -30.79 -9.91 17.87
C TYR A 2 -30.58 -8.59 17.14
N TRP A 3 -29.34 -8.36 16.74
CA TRP A 3 -28.93 -7.31 15.83
C TRP A 3 -29.20 -7.80 14.40
N ASP A 4 -30.03 -7.07 13.68
CA ASP A 4 -30.54 -7.39 12.35
C ASP A 4 -31.37 -8.69 12.28
N HIS A 5 -32.17 -8.82 11.22
CA HIS A 5 -32.80 -10.08 10.85
C HIS A 5 -31.79 -10.94 10.09
N PRO A 6 -31.82 -12.29 10.26
CA PRO A 6 -31.00 -13.14 9.43
C PRO A 6 -31.52 -13.04 7.99
N THR A 7 -30.59 -13.11 7.05
CA THR A 7 -30.94 -13.38 5.65
C THR A 7 -31.50 -14.80 5.52
N ASP A 8 -32.20 -15.08 4.41
CA ASP A 8 -32.75 -16.41 4.14
C ASP A 8 -31.66 -17.49 4.22
N SER A 9 -30.49 -17.24 3.64
CA SER A 9 -29.36 -18.17 3.67
C SER A 9 -28.87 -18.44 5.10
N GLU A 10 -28.74 -17.40 5.93
CA GLU A 10 -28.31 -17.56 7.32
C GLU A 10 -29.33 -18.34 8.15
N GLU A 11 -30.62 -18.18 7.88
CA GLU A 11 -31.66 -18.98 8.53
C GLU A 11 -31.54 -20.47 8.18
N TRP A 12 -31.22 -20.80 6.93
CA TRP A 12 -31.02 -22.18 6.49
C TRP A 12 -29.73 -22.80 7.04
N GLU A 13 -28.64 -22.06 6.99
CA GLU A 13 -27.31 -22.56 7.38
C GLU A 13 -27.12 -22.57 8.90
N ARG A 14 -27.72 -21.61 9.59
CA ARG A 14 -27.51 -21.38 11.02
C ARG A 14 -28.79 -20.86 11.72
N PRO A 15 -29.82 -21.71 11.85
CA PRO A 15 -31.09 -21.32 12.46
C PRO A 15 -30.97 -20.82 13.90
N GLU A 16 -29.93 -21.24 14.62
CA GLU A 16 -29.63 -20.79 15.99
C GLU A 16 -29.02 -19.39 16.08
N ARG A 17 -28.65 -18.79 14.93
CA ARG A 17 -28.04 -17.47 14.78
C ARG A 17 -26.68 -17.30 15.49
N SER A 18 -26.07 -16.13 15.29
CA SER A 18 -24.79 -15.77 15.88
C SER A 18 -24.95 -15.16 17.26
N LEU A 19 -24.09 -15.56 18.21
CA LEU A 19 -23.95 -14.89 19.50
C LEU A 19 -23.42 -13.46 19.38
N ARG A 20 -22.74 -13.15 18.26
CA ARG A 20 -22.33 -11.78 17.96
C ARG A 20 -23.56 -10.89 17.92
N ASP A 21 -24.58 -11.31 17.21
CA ASP A 21 -25.79 -10.53 17.02
C ASP A 21 -26.71 -10.57 18.24
N PHE A 22 -26.37 -11.28 19.32
CA PHE A 22 -27.29 -11.44 20.45
C PHE A 22 -27.31 -10.18 21.34
N ALA A 23 -28.15 -9.23 20.95
CA ALA A 23 -28.20 -7.88 21.53
C ALA A 23 -28.90 -7.80 22.90
N GLY A 24 -29.83 -8.72 23.18
CA GLY A 24 -30.60 -8.65 24.43
C GLY A 24 -31.68 -9.72 24.58
N VAL A 25 -32.42 -9.63 25.67
CA VAL A 25 -33.59 -10.48 25.97
C VAL A 25 -34.78 -9.61 26.34
N LEU A 26 -35.99 -10.11 26.08
CA LEU A 26 -37.19 -9.50 26.64
C LEU A 26 -37.25 -9.83 28.12
N ALA A 27 -37.32 -8.78 28.95
CA ALA A 27 -37.47 -8.88 30.40
C ALA A 27 -38.93 -9.08 30.81
N SER A 28 -39.87 -8.74 29.94
CA SER A 28 -41.30 -9.00 30.11
C SER A 28 -41.91 -9.60 28.85
N ASP A 29 -43.03 -10.29 29.02
CA ASP A 29 -43.91 -10.61 27.90
C ASP A 29 -44.47 -9.33 27.26
N GLY A 30 -44.84 -9.42 25.98
CA GLY A 30 -45.53 -8.35 25.28
C GLY A 30 -46.94 -8.15 25.81
N ARG A 31 -47.30 -6.90 26.13
CA ARG A 31 -48.63 -6.52 26.60
C ARG A 31 -49.20 -5.46 25.67
N TYR A 32 -50.46 -5.62 25.31
CA TYR A 32 -51.17 -4.60 24.56
C TYR A 32 -51.50 -3.42 25.48
N GLU A 33 -51.13 -2.22 25.05
CA GLU A 33 -51.42 -0.98 25.73
C GLU A 33 -52.12 -0.03 24.75
N GLU A 34 -53.39 0.26 25.01
CA GLU A 34 -54.20 1.20 24.20
C GLU A 34 -53.63 2.63 24.26
N ASN A 35 -53.15 3.04 25.43
CA ASN A 35 -52.56 4.36 25.68
C ASN A 35 -51.05 4.26 25.91
N GLY A 36 -50.39 3.41 25.12
CA GLY A 36 -48.95 3.25 25.18
C GLY A 36 -48.21 4.53 24.81
N ARG A 37 -46.94 4.62 25.21
CA ARG A 37 -46.14 5.84 25.09
C ARG A 37 -45.91 6.31 23.64
N SER A 38 -46.01 5.39 22.67
CA SER A 38 -46.02 5.69 21.23
C SER A 38 -47.36 5.36 20.55
N GLY A 39 -48.45 5.44 21.31
CA GLY A 39 -49.79 5.10 20.85
C GLY A 39 -50.18 3.64 21.11
N PRO A 40 -51.34 3.21 20.57
CA PRO A 40 -51.83 1.85 20.79
C PRO A 40 -50.90 0.81 20.18
N GLY A 41 -50.47 -0.18 20.96
CA GLY A 41 -49.53 -1.18 20.48
C GLY A 41 -49.16 -2.25 21.50
N ILE A 42 -48.30 -3.18 21.11
CA ILE A 42 -47.72 -4.19 22.00
C ILE A 42 -46.38 -3.67 22.52
N TYR A 43 -46.28 -3.56 23.84
CA TYR A 43 -45.10 -3.09 24.55
C TYR A 43 -44.46 -4.22 25.34
N ALA A 44 -43.14 -4.25 25.36
CA ALA A 44 -42.36 -5.21 26.15
C ALA A 44 -41.09 -4.53 26.65
N GLU A 45 -40.66 -4.88 27.87
CA GLU A 45 -39.39 -4.42 28.41
C GLU A 45 -38.24 -5.26 27.83
N ALA A 46 -37.18 -4.61 27.37
CA ALA A 46 -35.98 -5.25 26.85
C ALA A 46 -34.78 -5.00 27.74
N LYS A 47 -34.05 -6.07 28.09
CA LYS A 47 -32.75 -6.02 28.75
C LYS A 47 -31.66 -6.21 27.71
N LEU A 48 -30.94 -5.12 27.42
CA LEU A 48 -29.80 -5.11 26.49
C LEU A 48 -28.50 -5.51 27.18
N PHE A 49 -27.60 -6.14 26.43
CA PHE A 49 -26.28 -6.55 26.90
C PHE A 49 -25.19 -5.54 26.48
N GLY A 50 -24.20 -5.34 27.37
CA GLY A 50 -22.93 -4.65 27.08
C GLY A 50 -23.00 -3.51 26.06
N ASP A 51 -22.18 -3.63 25.02
CA ASP A 51 -21.97 -2.65 23.96
C ASP A 51 -23.26 -2.31 23.19
N TYR A 52 -24.18 -3.25 23.05
CA TYR A 52 -25.48 -3.01 22.40
C TYR A 52 -26.35 -2.02 23.15
N LYS A 53 -26.18 -1.93 24.47
CA LYS A 53 -26.90 -0.95 25.28
C LYS A 53 -26.55 0.47 24.87
N GLU A 54 -25.26 0.78 24.77
CA GLU A 54 -24.78 2.12 24.40
C GLU A 54 -25.15 2.43 22.96
N LEU A 55 -24.98 1.46 22.06
CA LEU A 55 -25.33 1.62 20.66
C LEU A 55 -26.83 1.91 20.46
N VAL A 56 -27.72 1.11 21.06
CA VAL A 56 -29.18 1.35 20.98
C VAL A 56 -29.57 2.67 21.64
N GLN A 57 -28.86 3.12 22.69
CA GLN A 57 -29.10 4.45 23.26
C GLN A 57 -28.74 5.58 22.29
N GLU A 58 -27.66 5.43 21.55
CA GLU A 58 -27.20 6.41 20.58
C GLU A 58 -28.09 6.47 19.34
N ILE A 59 -28.37 5.31 18.73
CA ILE A 59 -29.06 5.24 17.42
C ILE A 59 -30.53 4.83 17.53
N GLY A 60 -31.08 4.62 18.73
CA GLY A 60 -32.42 4.08 18.96
C GLY A 60 -33.56 4.84 18.29
N GLN A 61 -33.41 6.16 18.08
CA GLN A 61 -34.39 6.99 17.36
C GLN A 61 -34.33 6.82 15.84
N HIS A 62 -33.29 6.17 15.33
CA HIS A 62 -33.02 5.96 13.90
C HIS A 62 -33.18 4.49 13.48
N ILE A 63 -33.42 3.60 14.43
CA ILE A 63 -33.66 2.17 14.18
C ILE A 63 -35.03 1.77 14.73
N GLY A 64 -35.56 0.67 14.21
CA GLY A 64 -36.79 0.06 14.67
C GLY A 64 -36.58 -1.30 15.31
N VAL A 65 -37.69 -1.89 15.76
CA VAL A 65 -37.76 -3.29 16.18
C VAL A 65 -38.74 -4.05 15.30
N SER A 66 -38.38 -5.27 14.95
CA SER A 66 -39.22 -6.15 14.13
C SER A 66 -39.20 -7.56 14.70
N HIS A 67 -40.39 -8.15 14.85
CA HIS A 67 -40.51 -9.54 15.28
C HIS A 67 -40.46 -10.48 14.07
N ARG A 68 -39.79 -11.61 14.23
CA ARG A 68 -39.96 -12.78 13.34
C ARG A 68 -40.97 -13.68 13.99
N ALA A 69 -42.06 -13.93 13.28
CA ALA A 69 -43.10 -14.81 13.77
C ALA A 69 -43.71 -15.63 12.64
N THR A 70 -44.26 -16.79 12.99
CA THR A 70 -45.03 -17.64 12.10
C THR A 70 -46.51 -17.49 12.42
N GLY A 71 -47.36 -17.52 11.40
CA GLY A 71 -48.80 -17.37 11.54
C GLY A 71 -49.53 -17.59 10.22
N THR A 72 -50.86 -17.54 10.25
CA THR A 72 -51.67 -17.57 9.03
C THR A 72 -52.00 -16.17 8.56
N ALA A 73 -51.97 -15.98 7.25
CA ALA A 73 -52.35 -14.74 6.61
C ALA A 73 -53.24 -15.03 5.41
N SER A 74 -54.26 -14.18 5.21
CA SER A 74 -55.14 -14.20 4.06
C SER A 74 -55.07 -12.86 3.33
N HIS A 75 -55.44 -12.87 2.05
CA HIS A 75 -55.62 -11.65 1.29
C HIS A 75 -57.08 -11.21 1.45
N ASP A 76 -57.29 -10.14 2.20
CA ASP A 76 -58.62 -9.59 2.46
C ASP A 76 -58.56 -8.07 2.63
N VAL A 77 -59.73 -7.44 2.72
CA VAL A 77 -59.87 -6.01 2.97
C VAL A 77 -60.09 -5.80 4.46
N ALA A 78 -59.07 -5.28 5.15
CA ALA A 78 -59.19 -4.83 6.53
C ALA A 78 -59.09 -3.30 6.60
N ASP A 79 -59.95 -2.67 7.39
CA ASP A 79 -59.99 -1.21 7.59
C ASP A 79 -60.01 -0.38 6.28
N GLY A 80 -60.68 -0.91 5.26
CA GLY A 80 -60.84 -0.25 3.95
C GLY A 80 -59.61 -0.27 3.05
N ARG A 81 -58.60 -1.10 3.36
CA ARG A 81 -57.39 -1.29 2.53
C ARG A 81 -57.25 -2.77 2.14
N GLU A 82 -57.12 -3.02 0.84
CA GLU A 82 -56.74 -4.34 0.33
C GLU A 82 -55.31 -4.66 0.75
N GLY A 83 -55.10 -5.82 1.38
CA GLY A 83 -53.77 -6.23 1.81
C GLY A 83 -53.71 -7.64 2.37
N THR A 84 -52.51 -8.03 2.81
CA THR A 84 -52.31 -9.27 3.57
C THR A 84 -52.75 -9.03 5.01
N VAL A 85 -53.88 -9.63 5.38
CA VAL A 85 -54.43 -9.61 6.74
C VAL A 85 -53.82 -10.80 7.50
N ILE A 86 -53.16 -10.51 8.61
CA ILE A 86 -52.65 -11.55 9.50
C ILE A 86 -53.81 -12.02 10.37
N GLU A 87 -54.18 -13.29 10.24
CA GLU A 87 -55.29 -13.91 10.97
C GLU A 87 -54.83 -14.46 12.32
N SER A 88 -53.64 -15.04 12.36
CA SER A 88 -53.02 -15.53 13.59
C SER A 88 -51.53 -15.26 13.62
N ILE A 89 -50.99 -15.14 14.84
CA ILE A 89 -49.56 -15.27 15.11
C ILE A 89 -49.41 -16.47 16.03
N ASP A 90 -48.91 -17.57 15.49
CA ASP A 90 -48.84 -18.85 16.20
C ASP A 90 -47.60 -18.94 17.08
N LYS A 91 -46.49 -18.35 16.64
CA LYS A 91 -45.22 -18.36 17.37
C LYS A 91 -44.36 -17.16 17.00
N VAL A 92 -43.87 -16.45 18.02
CA VAL A 92 -42.79 -15.47 17.87
C VAL A 92 -41.45 -16.17 18.08
N ILE A 93 -40.56 -16.05 17.10
CA ILE A 93 -39.23 -16.67 17.09
C ILE A 93 -38.21 -15.70 17.70
N SER A 94 -38.22 -14.44 17.26
CA SER A 94 -37.29 -13.41 17.72
C SER A 94 -37.90 -12.01 17.60
N VAL A 95 -37.28 -11.05 18.28
CA VAL A 95 -37.55 -9.61 18.15
C VAL A 95 -36.22 -8.94 17.98
N ASP A 96 -35.99 -8.36 16.81
CA ASP A 96 -34.67 -7.96 16.35
C ASP A 96 -34.64 -6.47 16.03
N PHE A 97 -33.48 -5.86 16.24
CA PHE A 97 -33.21 -4.47 15.89
C PHE A 97 -32.98 -4.39 14.39
N VAL A 98 -33.71 -3.51 13.71
CA VAL A 98 -33.64 -3.36 12.26
C VAL A 98 -33.54 -1.90 11.89
N THR A 99 -32.94 -1.61 10.74
CA THR A 99 -32.90 -0.25 10.20
C THR A 99 -34.30 0.27 9.86
N LEU A 100 -35.16 -0.57 9.29
CA LEU A 100 -36.52 -0.20 8.87
C LEU A 100 -37.53 -1.23 9.38
N PRO A 101 -38.42 -0.87 10.31
CA PRO A 101 -39.42 -1.79 10.84
C PRO A 101 -40.61 -1.93 9.89
N GLY A 102 -40.99 -3.17 9.57
CA GLY A 102 -42.10 -3.43 8.62
C GLY A 102 -43.50 -3.00 9.09
N ARG A 103 -43.72 -2.86 10.40
CA ARG A 103 -45.02 -2.46 10.99
C ARG A 103 -44.90 -1.35 12.04
N GLY A 104 -43.88 -0.49 11.90
CA GLY A 104 -43.70 0.67 12.78
C GLY A 104 -43.25 0.35 14.21
N GLY A 105 -42.64 -0.82 14.43
CA GLY A 105 -42.03 -1.14 15.72
C GLY A 105 -40.83 -0.24 16.00
N GLU A 106 -40.79 0.37 17.18
CA GLU A 106 -39.76 1.34 17.57
C GLU A 106 -39.27 1.13 19.01
N VAL A 107 -38.13 1.74 19.32
CA VAL A 107 -37.58 1.74 20.68
C VAL A 107 -38.18 2.90 21.47
N VAL A 108 -39.23 2.59 22.24
CA VAL A 108 -40.01 3.60 22.98
C VAL A 108 -39.29 4.03 24.27
N GLN A 109 -38.31 4.92 24.11
CA GLN A 109 -37.60 5.68 25.16
C GLN A 109 -36.93 4.91 26.32
N MET A 110 -35.61 4.76 26.19
CA MET A 110 -34.65 4.47 27.26
C MET A 110 -34.18 5.77 27.96
N MET A 111 -35.10 6.55 28.55
CA MET A 111 -34.77 7.86 29.15
C MET A 111 -34.93 7.97 30.67
N GLU A 112 -35.41 6.94 31.37
CA GLU A 112 -35.52 7.00 32.84
C GLU A 112 -34.22 6.54 33.54
N SER A 113 -33.44 5.64 32.93
CA SER A 113 -32.17 5.19 33.52
C SER A 113 -31.10 6.29 33.59
N LEU A 114 -31.21 7.34 32.76
CA LEU A 114 -30.37 8.54 32.82
C LEU A 114 -30.84 9.55 33.88
N ARG A 115 -32.09 9.45 34.34
CA ARG A 115 -32.66 10.33 35.40
C ARG A 115 -32.55 9.71 36.78
N GLU A 116 -32.78 8.40 36.92
CA GLU A 116 -32.59 7.70 38.20
C GLU A 116 -31.10 7.68 38.62
N SER A 117 -30.19 7.48 37.65
CA SER A 117 -28.74 7.57 37.90
C SER A 117 -28.26 8.99 38.20
N LYS A 118 -29.05 10.02 37.85
CA LYS A 118 -28.78 11.42 38.21
C LYS A 118 -29.32 11.74 39.61
N LYS A 119 -30.52 11.30 39.97
CA LYS A 119 -31.09 11.56 41.31
C LYS A 119 -30.32 10.92 42.47
N GLN A 120 -29.66 9.78 42.26
CA GLN A 120 -28.78 9.19 43.27
C GLN A 120 -27.33 9.74 43.26
N LYS A 121 -26.99 10.62 42.32
CA LYS A 121 -25.67 11.26 42.21
C LYS A 121 -25.73 12.78 42.36
N GLU A 122 -26.86 13.34 42.78
CA GLU A 122 -26.99 14.78 43.05
C GLU A 122 -26.46 15.18 44.45
N ASP A 123 -26.10 14.22 45.32
CA ASP A 123 -25.35 14.50 46.56
C ASP A 123 -23.81 14.40 46.39
N ASP A 124 -23.33 14.10 45.18
CA ASP A 124 -21.90 13.99 44.85
C ASP A 124 -21.63 14.78 43.54
N ASP A 125 -21.79 16.10 43.64
CA ASP A 125 -21.67 17.09 42.57
C ASP A 125 -20.27 17.09 41.90
N LEU A 126 -20.05 16.17 40.96
CA LEU A 126 -19.17 16.43 39.83
C LEU A 126 -19.98 17.16 38.77
N LYS A 127 -19.79 18.48 38.69
CA LYS A 127 -20.40 19.36 37.70
C LYS A 127 -19.98 18.97 36.27
N TRP A 128 -20.79 18.16 35.62
CA TRP A 128 -20.56 17.70 34.23
C TRP A 128 -20.83 18.76 33.14
N ASN A 129 -21.31 19.95 33.50
CA ASN A 129 -21.60 21.01 32.52
C ASN A 129 -20.39 21.88 32.17
N GLU A 130 -19.22 21.60 32.75
CA GLU A 130 -17.94 22.18 32.33
C GLU A 130 -16.85 21.11 32.55
N ILE A 131 -16.79 20.09 31.69
CA ILE A 131 -15.58 19.26 31.56
C ILE A 131 -14.50 20.15 30.94
N THR A 132 -13.92 21.01 31.76
CA THR A 132 -12.74 21.77 31.38
C THR A 132 -11.53 20.85 31.50
N LEU A 133 -10.53 21.07 30.64
CA LEU A 133 -9.24 20.35 30.69
C LEU A 133 -8.60 20.38 32.09
N ASN A 134 -8.87 21.45 32.85
CA ASN A 134 -8.40 21.60 34.23
C ASN A 134 -9.19 20.70 35.20
N GLY A 135 -10.52 20.65 35.09
CA GLY A 135 -11.35 19.76 35.92
C GLY A 135 -11.05 18.27 35.69
N LEU A 136 -10.64 17.89 34.47
CA LEU A 136 -10.25 16.51 34.16
C LEU A 136 -8.87 16.15 34.74
N LYS A 137 -7.91 17.09 34.72
CA LYS A 137 -6.59 16.94 35.32
C LYS A 137 -6.64 16.81 36.85
N GLU A 138 -7.56 17.51 37.50
CA GLU A 138 -7.70 17.48 38.96
C GLU A 138 -8.49 16.26 39.45
N ASN A 139 -9.60 15.91 38.80
CA ASN A 139 -10.50 14.85 39.30
C ASN A 139 -10.14 13.44 38.79
N ARG A 140 -9.37 13.32 37.70
CA ARG A 140 -9.07 12.04 37.03
C ARG A 140 -7.62 11.99 36.56
N LYS A 141 -6.70 12.36 37.43
CA LYS A 141 -5.25 12.43 37.15
C LYS A 141 -4.69 11.12 36.57
N GLU A 142 -5.15 9.97 37.06
CA GLU A 142 -4.74 8.64 36.57
C GLU A 142 -5.08 8.42 35.09
N LEU A 143 -6.27 8.83 34.65
CA LEU A 143 -6.67 8.70 33.23
C LEU A 143 -5.87 9.64 32.32
N VAL A 144 -5.54 10.84 32.83
CA VAL A 144 -4.71 11.79 32.08
C VAL A 144 -3.27 11.29 31.98
N ASP A 145 -2.72 10.72 33.05
CA ASP A 145 -1.38 10.16 33.07
C ASP A 145 -1.26 8.92 32.15
N GLU A 146 -2.26 8.05 32.13
CA GLU A 146 -2.33 6.90 31.22
C GLU A 146 -2.47 7.35 29.76
N ALA A 147 -3.39 8.27 29.45
CA ALA A 147 -3.53 8.83 28.11
C ALA A 147 -2.25 9.56 27.63
N GLN A 148 -1.56 10.26 28.53
CA GLN A 148 -0.30 10.93 28.21
C GLN A 148 0.83 9.91 27.97
N LYS A 149 0.84 8.79 28.70
CA LYS A 149 1.79 7.69 28.49
C LYS A 149 1.55 7.00 27.14
N GLU A 150 0.30 6.65 26.81
CA GLU A 150 -0.06 6.06 25.52
C GLU A 150 0.26 7.00 24.35
N LEU A 151 -0.03 8.29 24.51
CA LEU A 151 0.32 9.30 23.51
C LEU A 151 1.84 9.39 23.33
N LYS A 152 2.62 9.40 24.41
CA LYS A 152 4.08 9.43 24.36
C LYS A 152 4.64 8.17 23.70
N GLU A 153 4.09 7.00 23.99
CA GLU A 153 4.48 5.74 23.34
C GLU A 153 4.17 5.77 21.84
N SER A 154 2.99 6.27 21.45
CA SER A 154 2.60 6.43 20.04
C SER A 154 3.50 7.41 19.29
N VAL A 155 3.81 8.56 19.91
CA VAL A 155 4.74 9.54 19.35
C VAL A 155 6.13 8.93 19.19
N SER A 156 6.65 8.23 20.20
CA SER A 156 7.97 7.58 20.10
C SER A 156 8.05 6.54 18.99
N LYS A 157 6.98 5.74 18.78
CA LYS A 157 6.90 4.79 17.66
C LYS A 157 6.91 5.52 16.32
N LYS A 158 6.18 6.63 16.19
CA LYS A 158 6.17 7.44 14.96
C LYS A 158 7.53 8.07 14.68
N ASP A 159 8.22 8.58 15.69
CA ASP A 159 9.56 9.15 15.53
C ASP A 159 10.54 8.08 15.02
N THR A 160 10.53 6.88 15.60
CA THR A 160 11.39 5.77 15.10
C THR A 160 11.06 5.37 13.66
N LEU A 161 9.78 5.39 13.28
CA LEU A 161 9.35 5.10 11.89
C LEU A 161 9.77 6.21 10.92
N ILE A 162 9.72 7.47 11.34
CA ILE A 162 10.17 8.61 10.54
C ILE A 162 11.68 8.51 10.31
N ASP A 163 12.47 8.20 11.34
CA ASP A 163 13.91 8.00 11.21
C ASP A 163 14.26 6.83 10.27
N ASP A 164 13.55 5.70 10.38
CA ASP A 164 13.73 4.56 9.49
C ASP A 164 13.33 4.87 8.04
N LEU A 165 12.21 5.57 7.84
CA LEU A 165 11.75 5.95 6.50
C LEU A 165 12.66 6.99 5.86
N THR A 166 13.15 7.96 6.61
CA THR A 166 14.09 8.97 6.10
C THR A 166 15.41 8.33 5.70
N LYS A 167 15.91 7.36 6.48
CA LYS A 167 17.10 6.56 6.11
C LYS A 167 16.88 5.75 4.83
N LYS A 168 15.78 5.00 4.74
CA LYS A 168 15.45 4.22 3.54
C LYS A 168 15.25 5.10 2.31
N ASN A 169 14.60 6.26 2.45
CA ASN A 169 14.42 7.19 1.34
C ASN A 169 15.76 7.74 0.85
N LYS A 170 16.71 8.02 1.75
CA LYS A 170 18.07 8.43 1.36
C LYS A 170 18.79 7.33 0.59
N GLU A 171 18.76 6.09 1.09
CA GLU A 171 19.38 4.94 0.41
C GLU A 171 18.76 4.69 -0.98
N LEU A 172 17.43 4.83 -1.10
CA LEU A 172 16.73 4.70 -2.38
C LEU A 172 17.07 5.83 -3.36
N LEU A 173 17.18 7.07 -2.88
CA LEU A 173 17.58 8.21 -3.72
C LEU A 173 19.03 8.07 -4.23
N GLU A 174 19.94 7.59 -3.38
CA GLU A 174 21.32 7.29 -3.78
C GLU A 174 21.37 6.17 -4.83
N ALA A 175 20.59 5.10 -4.64
CA ALA A 175 20.50 4.00 -5.61
C ALA A 175 19.89 4.44 -6.95
N GLN A 176 18.81 5.24 -6.92
CA GLN A 176 18.20 5.79 -8.15
C GLN A 176 19.16 6.72 -8.89
N GLY A 177 19.87 7.58 -8.16
CA GLY A 177 20.85 8.48 -8.75
C GLY A 177 22.01 7.75 -9.43
N LEU A 178 22.47 6.62 -8.89
CA LEU A 178 23.47 5.77 -9.56
C LEU A 178 22.95 5.19 -10.89
N VAL A 179 21.71 4.69 -10.89
CA VAL A 179 21.08 4.14 -12.10
C VAL A 179 20.93 5.22 -13.18
N ASP A 180 20.55 6.43 -12.80
CA ASP A 180 20.39 7.52 -13.75
C ASP A 180 21.74 8.05 -14.26
N ILE A 181 22.79 8.07 -13.42
CA ILE A 181 24.18 8.32 -13.86
C ILE A 181 24.61 7.26 -14.89
N GLU A 182 24.37 5.97 -14.63
CA GLU A 182 24.74 4.91 -15.58
C GLU A 182 24.08 5.10 -16.94
N LYS A 183 22.79 5.49 -16.98
CA LYS A 183 22.09 5.82 -18.23
C LYS A 183 22.68 7.04 -18.95
N LEU A 184 23.06 8.08 -18.20
CA LEU A 184 23.68 9.28 -18.78
C LEU A 184 25.07 8.98 -19.36
N VAL A 185 25.86 8.14 -18.68
CA VAL A 185 27.14 7.65 -19.19
C VAL A 185 26.94 6.87 -20.48
N ASP A 186 25.97 5.95 -20.53
CA ASP A 186 25.67 5.17 -21.75
C ASP A 186 25.26 6.07 -22.92
N LYS A 187 24.42 7.08 -22.66
CA LYS A 187 23.99 8.04 -23.68
C LYS A 187 25.18 8.82 -24.28
N HIS A 188 26.07 9.35 -23.45
CA HIS A 188 27.23 10.12 -23.91
C HIS A 188 28.35 9.24 -24.48
N ALA A 189 28.46 7.99 -24.04
CA ALA A 189 29.40 7.02 -24.61
C ALA A 189 29.03 6.63 -26.05
N VAL A 190 27.74 6.44 -26.33
CA VAL A 190 27.24 6.17 -27.70
C VAL A 190 27.47 7.38 -28.61
N GLU A 191 27.26 8.60 -28.11
CA GLU A 191 27.49 9.84 -28.87
C GLU A 191 28.96 10.01 -29.30
N LYS A 192 29.91 9.53 -28.48
CA LYS A 192 31.35 9.60 -28.73
C LYS A 192 31.98 8.30 -29.22
N SER A 193 31.18 7.26 -29.50
CA SER A 193 31.64 5.96 -30.01
C SER A 193 32.75 5.31 -29.16
N LEU A 194 32.62 5.37 -27.82
CA LEU A 194 33.59 4.79 -26.90
C LEU A 194 33.48 3.24 -26.82
N PRO A 195 34.59 2.50 -26.72
CA PRO A 195 34.58 1.05 -26.50
C PRO A 195 33.99 0.65 -25.13
N ASP A 196 33.33 -0.51 -25.06
CA ASP A 196 32.66 -1.05 -23.87
C ASP A 196 33.54 -1.08 -22.60
N VAL A 197 34.85 -1.31 -22.78
CA VAL A 197 35.83 -1.33 -21.68
C VAL A 197 36.00 0.05 -21.06
N ALA A 198 35.99 1.12 -21.86
CA ALA A 198 36.08 2.50 -21.36
C ALA A 198 34.78 2.91 -20.65
N VAL A 199 33.63 2.50 -21.17
CA VAL A 199 32.32 2.74 -20.55
C VAL A 199 32.23 2.09 -19.17
N THR A 200 32.70 0.85 -19.06
CA THR A 200 32.73 0.11 -17.79
C THR A 200 33.62 0.80 -16.75
N ARG A 201 34.81 1.27 -17.16
CA ARG A 201 35.71 2.04 -16.28
C ARG A 201 35.10 3.35 -15.80
N ILE A 202 34.41 4.08 -16.67
CA ILE A 202 33.72 5.33 -16.31
C ILE A 202 32.60 5.03 -15.30
N LYS A 203 31.77 4.00 -15.53
CA LYS A 203 30.71 3.56 -14.60
C LYS A 203 31.27 3.21 -13.21
N GLU A 204 32.36 2.45 -13.14
CA GLU A 204 33.02 2.12 -11.88
C GLU A 204 33.59 3.34 -11.15
N SER A 205 34.11 4.33 -11.90
CA SER A 205 34.58 5.59 -11.30
C SER A 205 33.46 6.38 -10.62
N PHE A 206 32.24 6.34 -11.18
CA PHE A 206 31.09 7.05 -10.60
C PHE A 206 30.50 6.34 -9.38
N LYS A 207 30.62 5.00 -9.28
CA LYS A 207 30.29 4.28 -8.04
C LYS A 207 31.11 4.75 -6.84
N ASN A 208 32.34 5.21 -7.08
CA ASN A 208 33.26 5.70 -6.06
C ASN A 208 33.25 7.24 -5.90
N SER A 209 32.62 7.99 -6.79
CA SER A 209 32.65 9.46 -6.80
C SER A 209 31.32 10.08 -7.24
N VAL A 210 30.23 9.82 -6.52
CA VAL A 210 28.94 10.47 -6.81
C VAL A 210 28.92 11.87 -6.20
N PRO A 211 28.77 12.96 -7.00
CA PRO A 211 28.56 14.28 -6.45
C PRO A 211 27.14 14.39 -5.86
N LEU A 212 27.07 14.55 -4.55
CA LEU A 212 25.83 14.65 -3.78
C LEU A 212 25.55 16.10 -3.40
N LYS A 213 24.29 16.55 -3.54
CA LYS A 213 23.76 17.79 -2.99
C LYS A 213 22.52 17.47 -2.15
N GLU A 214 22.56 17.80 -0.87
CA GLU A 214 21.46 17.55 0.10
C GLU A 214 20.97 16.09 0.15
N GLY A 215 21.86 15.11 -0.08
CA GLY A 215 21.51 13.68 -0.06
C GLY A 215 20.80 13.17 -1.33
N ALA A 216 20.70 14.01 -2.37
CA ALA A 216 20.33 13.61 -3.72
C ALA A 216 21.53 13.80 -4.66
N VAL A 217 21.51 13.12 -5.81
CA VAL A 217 22.55 13.27 -6.84
C VAL A 217 22.42 14.63 -7.51
N ASP A 218 23.51 15.41 -7.53
CA ASP A 218 23.59 16.68 -8.24
C ASP A 218 23.74 16.40 -9.74
N PHE A 219 22.61 16.20 -10.42
CA PHE A 219 22.59 15.80 -11.83
C PHE A 219 23.29 16.78 -12.77
N GLU A 220 23.27 18.08 -12.48
CA GLU A 220 23.94 19.10 -13.31
C GLU A 220 25.45 18.97 -13.23
N LYS A 221 25.99 18.78 -12.03
CA LYS A 221 27.44 18.54 -11.85
C LYS A 221 27.85 17.15 -12.32
N ALA A 222 27.02 16.15 -12.10
CA ALA A 222 27.25 14.80 -12.60
C ALA A 222 27.34 14.80 -14.13
N GLU A 223 26.46 15.52 -14.84
CA GLU A 223 26.52 15.62 -16.29
C GLU A 223 27.79 16.32 -16.79
N GLN A 224 28.25 17.38 -16.10
CA GLN A 224 29.51 18.06 -16.42
C GLN A 224 30.72 17.15 -16.19
N ASP A 225 30.76 16.42 -15.07
CA ASP A 225 31.82 15.47 -14.76
C ASP A 225 31.83 14.28 -15.74
N ILE A 226 30.65 13.79 -16.15
CA ILE A 226 30.51 12.73 -17.16
C ILE A 226 31.09 13.21 -18.48
N LYS A 227 30.71 14.40 -18.96
CA LYS A 227 31.25 14.96 -20.21
C LYS A 227 32.77 15.13 -20.16
N ALA A 228 33.29 15.68 -19.06
CA ALA A 228 34.72 15.86 -18.88
C ALA A 228 35.50 14.52 -18.91
N ARG A 229 34.98 13.47 -18.25
CA ARG A 229 35.60 12.14 -18.23
C ARG A 229 35.50 11.43 -19.57
N VAL A 230 34.34 11.49 -20.22
CA VAL A 230 34.12 10.95 -21.58
C VAL A 230 35.08 11.60 -22.58
N GLU A 231 35.28 12.92 -22.51
CA GLU A 231 36.23 13.64 -23.37
C GLU A 231 37.69 13.29 -23.07
N ALA A 232 38.07 13.13 -21.79
CA ALA A 232 39.41 12.71 -21.41
C ALA A 232 39.73 11.30 -21.93
N GLU A 233 38.77 10.39 -21.83
CA GLU A 233 38.89 9.01 -22.32
C GLU A 233 38.95 8.93 -23.84
N HIS A 234 38.12 9.73 -24.53
CA HIS A 234 38.19 9.85 -25.99
C HIS A 234 39.57 10.35 -26.44
N LYS A 235 40.10 11.40 -25.80
CA LYS A 235 41.44 11.94 -26.10
C LYS A 235 42.55 10.92 -25.81
N TYR A 236 42.41 10.14 -24.73
CA TYR A 236 43.36 9.07 -24.42
C TYR A 236 43.35 7.98 -25.49
N ILE A 237 42.16 7.55 -25.93
CA ILE A 237 42.02 6.57 -27.02
C ILE A 237 42.56 7.13 -28.34
N GLU A 238 42.30 8.39 -28.67
CA GLU A 238 42.89 9.07 -29.84
C GLU A 238 44.43 9.07 -29.76
N SER A 239 44.99 9.33 -28.58
CA SER A 239 46.44 9.29 -28.37
C SER A 239 47.03 7.88 -28.50
N LEU A 240 46.26 6.83 -28.15
CA LEU A 240 46.64 5.43 -28.32
C LEU A 240 46.50 4.96 -29.77
N GLY A 241 45.52 5.48 -30.52
CA GLY A 241 45.30 5.18 -31.94
C GLY A 241 46.43 5.64 -32.86
N THR A 242 47.41 6.38 -32.34
CA THR A 242 48.64 6.73 -33.08
C THR A 242 49.78 5.72 -32.88
N THR A 243 49.56 4.64 -32.12
CA THR A 243 50.52 3.54 -32.04
C THR A 243 50.34 2.57 -33.19
N HIS A 244 51.33 2.58 -34.07
CA HIS A 244 51.56 1.70 -35.21
C HIS A 244 51.07 0.26 -34.92
N SER A 245 50.12 -0.24 -35.70
CA SER A 245 49.78 -1.66 -35.70
C SER A 245 51.02 -2.45 -36.14
N ILE A 246 51.73 -3.06 -35.19
CA ILE A 246 52.69 -4.11 -35.53
C ILE A 246 51.85 -5.33 -35.90
N ASN A 247 51.64 -5.49 -37.20
CA ASN A 247 50.89 -6.58 -37.78
C ASN A 247 51.67 -7.89 -37.60
N MET A 248 51.47 -8.54 -36.44
CA MET A 248 51.91 -9.91 -36.18
C MET A 248 50.75 -10.85 -36.51
N GLY A 249 50.50 -11.13 -37.79
CA GLY A 249 49.63 -12.26 -38.15
C GLY A 249 48.83 -12.17 -39.44
N GLU A 250 48.94 -11.13 -40.25
CA GLU A 250 48.18 -11.07 -41.51
C GLU A 250 49.12 -11.17 -42.71
N SER A 251 49.15 -12.35 -43.35
CA SER A 251 49.77 -12.54 -44.65
C SER A 251 49.04 -11.68 -45.68
N ALA A 252 49.54 -10.47 -45.89
CA ALA A 252 49.12 -9.63 -47.00
C ALA A 252 49.58 -10.28 -48.31
N THR A 253 48.64 -10.87 -49.03
CA THR A 253 48.75 -11.12 -50.46
C THR A 253 48.79 -9.78 -51.18
N GLN A 254 49.91 -9.08 -51.09
CA GLN A 254 50.29 -8.05 -52.05
C GLN A 254 51.09 -8.77 -53.13
N GLN A 255 50.46 -8.98 -54.29
CA GLN A 255 51.22 -9.26 -55.50
C GLN A 255 51.98 -7.98 -55.86
N GLU A 256 53.15 -7.80 -55.24
CA GLU A 256 54.21 -7.03 -55.87
C GLU A 256 54.69 -7.88 -57.06
N GLU A 257 54.52 -7.37 -58.29
CA GLU A 257 55.20 -7.95 -59.46
C GLU A 257 56.71 -7.78 -59.26
N VAL A 258 57.33 -8.76 -58.62
CA VAL A 258 58.79 -8.80 -58.48
C VAL A 258 59.37 -9.18 -59.84
N SER A 259 60.19 -8.30 -60.42
CA SER A 259 60.87 -8.56 -61.69
C SER A 259 61.73 -9.82 -61.56
N GLN A 260 61.77 -10.62 -62.62
CA GLN A 260 62.56 -11.86 -62.66
C GLN A 260 64.05 -11.58 -62.40
N ASP A 261 64.55 -10.39 -62.75
CA ASP A 261 65.93 -9.99 -62.51
C ASP A 261 66.23 -9.77 -61.01
N ASP A 262 65.29 -9.21 -60.24
CA ASP A 262 65.45 -9.00 -58.80
C ASP A 262 65.47 -10.34 -58.04
N LEU A 263 64.68 -11.31 -58.52
CA LEU A 263 64.70 -12.67 -57.99
C LEU A 263 66.05 -13.36 -58.25
N VAL A 264 66.62 -13.21 -59.46
CA VAL A 264 67.94 -13.78 -59.80
C VAL A 264 69.04 -13.20 -58.91
N GLU A 265 69.01 -11.90 -58.61
CA GLU A 265 69.98 -11.29 -57.70
C GLU A 265 69.82 -11.79 -56.25
N SER A 266 68.59 -11.97 -55.78
CA SER A 266 68.34 -12.53 -54.45
C SER A 266 68.86 -13.97 -54.31
N PHE A 267 68.69 -14.80 -55.34
CA PHE A 267 69.20 -16.18 -55.35
C PHE A 267 70.73 -16.24 -55.41
N ARG A 268 71.35 -15.30 -56.12
CA ARG A 268 72.81 -15.14 -56.10
C ARG A 268 73.32 -14.72 -54.73
N GLN A 269 72.65 -13.80 -54.05
CA GLN A 269 73.00 -13.44 -52.66
C GLN A 269 72.85 -14.63 -51.69
N MET A 270 71.90 -15.53 -51.97
CA MET A 270 71.75 -16.78 -51.22
C MET A 270 72.78 -17.86 -51.59
N GLY A 271 73.73 -17.57 -52.49
CA GLY A 271 74.86 -18.44 -52.79
C GLY A 271 74.65 -19.42 -53.95
N LEU A 272 73.59 -19.25 -54.76
CA LEU A 272 73.38 -20.02 -55.98
C LEU A 272 74.25 -19.48 -57.13
N ASN A 273 74.73 -20.37 -57.99
CA ASN A 273 75.41 -19.97 -59.21
C ASN A 273 74.40 -19.30 -60.17
N GLU A 274 74.90 -18.52 -61.14
CA GLU A 274 74.04 -17.76 -62.05
C GLU A 274 73.05 -18.60 -62.87
N TYR A 275 73.44 -19.84 -63.20
CA TYR A 275 72.59 -20.75 -63.97
C TYR A 275 71.41 -21.24 -63.12
N ASP A 276 71.69 -21.71 -61.90
CA ASP A 276 70.68 -22.22 -60.97
C ASP A 276 69.77 -21.10 -60.44
N ALA A 277 70.30 -19.89 -60.25
CA ALA A 277 69.53 -18.72 -59.85
C ALA A 277 68.50 -18.30 -60.93
N LYS A 278 68.85 -18.39 -62.22
CA LYS A 278 67.91 -18.12 -63.33
C LYS A 278 66.79 -19.15 -63.42
N ILE A 279 67.11 -20.43 -63.21
CA ILE A 279 66.09 -21.50 -63.20
C ILE A 279 65.15 -21.33 -62.00
N ALA A 280 65.69 -21.04 -60.81
CA ALA A 280 64.91 -20.83 -59.60
C ALA A 280 63.97 -19.60 -59.71
N ALA A 281 64.44 -18.52 -60.35
CA ALA A 281 63.62 -17.34 -60.62
C ALA A 281 62.52 -17.60 -61.67
N GLN A 282 62.79 -18.41 -62.70
CA GLN A 282 61.78 -18.79 -63.71
C GLN A 282 60.66 -19.66 -63.15
N GLY A 283 60.91 -20.47 -62.12
CA GLY A 283 59.88 -21.31 -61.51
C GLY A 283 58.91 -20.58 -60.57
N ARG A 284 59.11 -19.27 -60.34
CA ARG A 284 58.40 -18.49 -59.30
C ARG A 284 57.60 -17.29 -59.83
N VAL A 285 57.70 -16.99 -61.13
CA VAL A 285 56.91 -15.98 -61.85
C VAL A 285 55.71 -16.66 -62.50
#